data_AF-A0A2N9DU21-F1
#
_entry.id   AF-A0A2N9DU21-F1
#
_cell.length_a   1.000
_cell.length_b   1.000
_cell.length_c   1.000
_cell.angle_alpha   90.00
_cell.angle_beta   90.00
_cell.angle_gamma   90.00
#
_symmetry.space_group_name_H-M   'P 1'
#
loop_
_entity.id
_entity.type
_entity.pdbx_description
1 polymer ?
#
loop_
_entity_poly.entity_id
_entity_poly.type
_entity_poly.pdbx_seq_one_letter_code
_entity_poly.pdbx_strand_id
1 'polypeptide(L)'
;MYAHEKLERLATGVYIDPLEFGDDIAALQYSLAKGVFPKDTALFLYGMNDRTPSTYDMRFPLPYAYSTKKDAPIKIYRQKKEFYEIGITTTKTPGGHMVKAYNVERTLCDIL
;
A
#
# COMPACT_ATOMS: atom_id res chain seq x y z
N MET A 1 39.60 2.44 -4.06
CA MET A 1 38.81 1.53 -3.21
C MET A 1 37.46 2.22 -2.98
N TYR A 2 36.40 2.03 -3.80
CA TYR A 2 35.31 1.04 -3.68
C TYR A 2 34.91 0.77 -2.20
N ALA A 3 33.77 1.29 -1.71
CA ALA A 3 32.38 0.76 -1.77
C ALA A 3 32.10 -0.25 -0.63
N HIS A 4 31.06 -0.09 0.22
CA HIS A 4 29.77 -0.82 0.15
C HIS A 4 28.93 -0.53 1.43
N GLU A 5 27.60 -0.66 1.37
CA GLU A 5 26.63 -0.67 2.50
C GLU A 5 26.24 0.68 3.15
N LYS A 6 25.31 1.45 2.58
CA LYS A 6 24.64 2.52 3.36
C LYS A 6 23.13 2.43 3.40
N LEU A 7 22.46 2.17 2.29
CA LEU A 7 21.02 1.93 2.25
C LEU A 7 20.68 1.14 0.98
N GLU A 8 19.78 0.17 1.09
CA GLU A 8 19.20 -0.55 -0.05
C GLU A 8 17.94 0.17 -0.54
N ARG A 9 17.72 0.15 -1.85
CA ARG A 9 16.55 0.80 -2.44
C ARG A 9 15.36 -0.17 -2.48
N LEU A 10 14.37 0.08 -1.64
CA LEU A 10 13.13 -0.70 -1.58
C LEU A 10 12.13 -0.29 -2.67
N ALA A 11 11.94 1.02 -2.89
CA ALA A 11 11.06 1.54 -3.94
C ALA A 11 11.59 2.86 -4.54
N THR A 12 10.84 3.49 -5.45
CA THR A 12 11.21 4.81 -5.96
C THR A 12 11.07 5.84 -4.85
N GLY A 13 12.20 6.45 -4.46
CA GLY A 13 12.25 7.40 -3.35
C GLY A 13 12.19 6.77 -1.95
N VAL A 14 12.25 5.44 -1.84
CA VAL A 14 12.22 4.71 -0.55
C VAL A 14 13.47 3.86 -0.43
N TYR A 15 14.17 4.04 0.68
CA TYR A 15 15.43 3.38 1.02
C TYR A 15 15.34 2.79 2.42
N ILE A 16 16.03 1.67 2.65
CA ILE A 16 16.03 0.94 3.91
C ILE A 16 17.46 0.55 4.29
N ASP A 17 17.72 0.38 5.59
CA ASP A 17 18.96 -0.26 6.04
C ASP A 17 18.96 -1.73 5.60
N PRO A 18 20.03 -2.26 4.98
CA PRO A 18 20.12 -3.68 4.61
C PRO A 18 19.91 -4.67 5.77
N LEU A 19 20.07 -4.22 7.02
CA LEU A 19 19.88 -5.04 8.22
C LEU A 19 18.42 -5.08 8.69
N GLU A 20 17.55 -4.23 8.15
CA GLU A 20 16.13 -4.18 8.49
C GLU A 20 15.26 -4.88 7.44
N PHE A 21 14.17 -5.50 7.89
CA PHE A 21 13.20 -6.09 6.98
C PHE A 21 12.33 -4.99 6.35
N GLY A 22 12.23 -5.04 5.02
CA GLY A 22 11.38 -4.13 4.24
C GLY A 22 9.90 -4.29 4.54
N ASP A 23 9.18 -3.16 4.55
CA ASP A 23 7.73 -3.11 4.55
C ASP A 23 7.23 -2.72 3.16
N ASP A 24 6.82 -3.72 2.38
CA ASP A 24 6.34 -3.52 1.02
C ASP A 24 5.10 -2.63 0.96
N ILE A 25 4.20 -2.74 1.94
CA ILE A 25 2.95 -1.96 1.99
C ILE A 25 3.29 -0.48 2.23
N ALA A 26 4.20 -0.20 3.16
CA ALA A 26 4.67 1.15 3.41
C ALA A 26 5.41 1.72 2.19
N ALA A 27 6.31 0.94 1.59
CA ALA A 27 7.06 1.36 0.40
C ALA A 27 6.15 1.68 -0.80
N LEU A 28 5.10 0.89 -1.00
CA LEU A 28 4.06 1.16 -1.99
C LEU A 28 3.30 2.44 -1.65
N GLN A 29 2.87 2.64 -0.41
CA GLN A 29 2.16 3.86 0.00
C GLN A 29 3.00 5.13 -0.17
N TYR A 30 4.31 5.09 0.13
CA TYR A 30 5.22 6.22 -0.03
C TYR A 30 5.47 6.55 -1.50
N SER A 31 5.65 5.53 -2.34
CA SER A 31 5.80 5.74 -3.79
C SER A 31 4.49 6.14 -4.48
N LEU A 32 3.34 5.73 -3.93
CA LEU A 32 2.00 5.94 -4.47
C LEU A 32 1.11 6.67 -3.46
N ALA A 33 1.44 7.92 -3.15
CA ALA A 33 0.85 8.70 -2.04
C ALA A 33 -0.68 8.90 -2.07
N LYS A 34 -1.32 8.78 -3.25
CA LYS A 34 -2.78 8.85 -3.43
C LYS A 34 -3.46 7.47 -3.45
N GLY A 35 -2.69 6.41 -3.29
CA GLY A 35 -3.20 5.06 -3.14
C GLY A 35 -3.85 4.86 -1.79
N VAL A 36 -4.95 4.12 -1.78
CA VAL A 36 -5.64 3.65 -0.57
C VAL A 36 -5.84 2.15 -0.70
N PHE A 37 -5.44 1.38 0.31
CA PHE A 37 -5.58 -0.08 0.36
C PHE A 37 -7.05 -0.48 0.61
N PRO A 38 -7.71 -1.20 -0.31
CA PRO A 38 -9.04 -1.78 -0.13
C PRO A 38 -8.95 -3.31 0.08
N LYS A 39 -10.12 -3.97 0.11
CA LYS A 39 -10.30 -5.43 -0.01
C LYS A 39 -9.35 -6.23 0.90
N ASP A 40 -8.71 -7.27 0.36
CA ASP A 40 -7.89 -8.23 1.10
C ASP A 40 -6.72 -7.56 1.82
N THR A 41 -6.14 -6.50 1.22
CA THR A 41 -5.05 -5.76 1.86
C THR A 41 -5.53 -4.96 3.07
N ALA A 42 -6.70 -4.32 2.97
CA ALA A 42 -7.30 -3.66 4.12
C ALA A 42 -7.67 -4.67 5.24
N LEU A 43 -8.29 -5.80 4.88
CA LEU A 43 -8.63 -6.85 5.84
C LEU A 43 -7.40 -7.40 6.56
N PHE A 44 -6.30 -7.63 5.83
CA PHE A 44 -5.03 -8.02 6.41
C PHE A 44 -4.51 -6.97 7.41
N LEU A 45 -4.54 -5.69 7.03
CA LEU A 45 -4.07 -4.59 7.90
C LEU A 45 -4.93 -4.39 9.16
N TYR A 46 -6.19 -4.84 9.16
CA TYR A 46 -7.04 -4.85 10.36
C TYR A 46 -6.99 -6.17 11.15
N GLY A 47 -6.17 -7.13 10.74
CA GLY A 47 -6.11 -8.45 11.38
C GLY A 47 -7.39 -9.28 11.20
N MET A 48 -8.16 -9.00 10.16
CA MET A 48 -9.37 -9.77 9.78
C MET A 48 -9.05 -10.92 8.82
N ASN A 49 -7.81 -10.99 8.35
CA ASN A 49 -7.31 -12.07 7.51
C ASN A 49 -5.94 -12.49 8.04
N ASP A 50 -5.78 -13.78 8.35
CA ASP A 50 -4.53 -14.34 8.88
C ASP A 50 -3.46 -14.55 7.81
N ARG A 51 -3.83 -14.47 6.53
CA ARG A 51 -2.92 -14.69 5.40
C ARG A 51 -2.38 -13.36 4.88
N THR A 52 -1.05 -13.26 4.81
CA THR A 52 -0.39 -12.16 4.10
C THR A 52 -0.75 -12.21 2.60
N PRO A 53 -1.31 -11.13 2.02
CA PRO A 53 -1.66 -11.09 0.61
C PRO A 53 -0.43 -11.26 -0.28
N SER A 54 -0.51 -12.12 -1.30
CA SER A 54 0.56 -12.25 -2.30
C SER A 54 0.63 -11.07 -3.26
N THR A 55 -0.49 -10.37 -3.43
CA THR A 55 -0.65 -9.15 -4.23
C THR A 55 -1.44 -8.15 -3.41
N TYR A 56 -1.02 -6.90 -3.40
CA TYR A 56 -1.68 -5.82 -2.68
C TYR A 56 -2.68 -5.08 -3.58
N ASP A 57 -3.87 -4.82 -3.09
CA ASP A 57 -4.85 -4.01 -3.81
C ASP A 57 -4.66 -2.52 -3.48
N MET A 58 -4.78 -1.64 -4.47
CA MET A 58 -4.71 -0.20 -4.24
C MET A 58 -5.65 0.57 -5.16
N ARG A 59 -6.40 1.51 -4.58
CA ARG A 59 -7.33 2.39 -5.30
C ARG A 59 -6.80 3.80 -5.41
N PHE A 60 -7.05 4.41 -6.57
CA PHE A 60 -6.71 5.80 -6.86
C PHE A 60 -7.92 6.58 -7.36
N PRO A 61 -8.01 7.88 -7.05
CA PRO A 61 -9.05 8.74 -7.60
C PRO A 61 -8.77 9.03 -9.07
N LEU A 62 -9.79 9.07 -9.91
CA LEU A 62 -9.67 9.71 -11.22
C LEU A 62 -9.61 11.24 -11.06
N PRO A 63 -8.77 11.97 -11.80
CA PRO A 63 -7.91 11.53 -12.92
C PRO A 63 -6.43 11.29 -12.55
N TYR A 64 -6.09 10.89 -11.32
CA TYR A 64 -4.70 10.82 -10.85
C TYR A 64 -3.77 10.01 -11.75
N ALA A 65 -2.66 10.59 -12.23
CA ALA A 65 -1.63 9.82 -12.92
C ALA A 65 -0.75 9.11 -11.88
N TYR A 66 -0.44 7.83 -12.12
CA TYR A 66 0.52 7.07 -11.34
C TYR A 66 1.57 6.45 -12.26
N SER A 67 2.75 6.17 -11.70
CA SER A 67 3.78 5.39 -12.35
C SER A 67 4.12 4.23 -11.42
N THR A 68 3.91 3.00 -11.90
CA THR A 68 4.29 1.79 -11.17
C THR A 68 5.26 0.97 -12.01
N LYS A 69 6.15 0.22 -11.35
CA LYS A 69 6.95 -0.79 -12.03
C LYS A 69 6.02 -1.90 -12.55
N LYS A 70 6.34 -2.50 -13.70
CA LYS A 70 5.54 -3.59 -14.29
C LYS A 70 5.44 -4.82 -13.37
N ASP A 71 6.46 -5.04 -12.55
CA ASP A 71 6.58 -6.24 -11.70
C ASP A 71 6.27 -5.97 -10.22
N ALA A 72 5.68 -4.82 -9.87
CA ALA A 72 5.26 -4.57 -8.50
C ALA A 72 4.09 -5.51 -8.14
N PRO A 73 4.06 -6.13 -6.95
CA PRO A 73 2.98 -7.03 -6.51
C PRO A 73 1.73 -6.24 -6.12
N ILE A 74 1.23 -5.40 -7.02
CA ILE A 74 0.12 -4.48 -6.78
C ILE A 74 -0.94 -4.60 -7.88
N LYS A 75 -2.19 -4.67 -7.46
CA LYS A 75 -3.35 -4.59 -8.33
C LYS A 75 -4.03 -3.24 -8.17
N ILE A 76 -4.13 -2.51 -9.27
CA ILE A 76 -4.56 -1.12 -9.25
C ILE A 76 -6.00 -0.98 -9.72
N TYR A 77 -6.77 -0.21 -8.96
CA TYR A 77 -8.16 0.12 -9.25
C TYR A 77 -8.35 1.64 -9.37
N ARG A 78 -9.30 2.04 -10.21
CA ARG A 78 -9.68 3.44 -10.42
C ARG A 78 -11.05 3.69 -9.81
N GLN A 79 -11.18 4.76 -9.03
CA GLN A 79 -12.43 5.15 -8.40
C GLN A 79 -12.80 6.60 -8.78
N LYS A 80 -14.09 6.85 -9.03
CA LYS A 80 -14.60 8.24 -9.14
C LYS A 80 -14.34 8.97 -7.82
N LYS A 81 -14.00 10.25 -7.89
CA LYS A 81 -13.60 11.06 -6.73
C LYS A 81 -14.64 11.01 -5.59
N GLU A 82 -15.92 11.09 -5.93
CA GLU A 82 -17.05 11.03 -4.98
C GLU A 82 -17.02 9.79 -4.08
N PHE A 83 -16.61 8.65 -4.61
CA PHE A 83 -16.55 7.39 -3.87
C PHE A 83 -15.17 7.09 -3.30
N TYR A 84 -14.14 7.79 -3.76
CA TYR A 84 -12.77 7.59 -3.30
C TYR A 84 -12.59 8.07 -1.86
N GLU A 85 -13.18 9.22 -1.50
CA GLU A 85 -12.95 9.84 -0.19
C GLU A 85 -13.71 9.14 0.96
N ILE A 86 -14.75 8.37 0.63
CA ILE A 86 -15.62 7.72 1.62
C ILE A 86 -14.90 6.55 2.29
N GLY A 87 -14.72 6.65 3.61
CA GLY A 87 -14.19 5.58 4.45
C GLY A 87 -12.67 5.49 4.44
N ILE A 88 -11.94 6.46 3.89
CA ILE A 88 -10.47 6.50 4.03
C ILE A 88 -10.12 6.73 5.50
N THR A 89 -9.26 5.87 6.05
CA THR A 89 -8.67 6.00 7.38
C THR A 89 -7.18 5.65 7.32
N THR A 90 -6.51 5.72 8.46
CA THR A 90 -5.12 5.32 8.63
C THR A 90 -5.00 4.12 9.54
N THR A 91 -4.18 3.15 9.16
CA THR A 91 -3.86 1.97 9.97
C THR A 91 -2.35 1.72 9.98
N LYS A 92 -1.89 0.83 10.86
CA LYS A 92 -0.50 0.40 10.93
C LYS A 92 -0.28 -0.85 10.11
N THR A 93 0.82 -0.89 9.37
CA THR A 93 1.34 -2.12 8.79
C THR A 93 1.95 -3.01 9.88
N PRO A 94 2.23 -4.30 9.59
CA PRO A 94 3.00 -5.15 10.50
C PRO A 94 4.37 -4.57 10.88
N GLY A 95 5.00 -3.78 9.99
CA GLY A 95 6.23 -3.03 10.26
C GLY A 95 6.03 -1.75 11.10
N GLY A 96 4.80 -1.43 11.49
CA GLY A 96 4.48 -0.26 12.34
C GLY A 96 4.34 1.06 11.59
N HIS A 97 4.39 1.06 10.25
CA HIS A 97 4.24 2.26 9.44
C HIS A 97 2.76 2.63 9.26
N MET A 98 2.46 3.93 9.28
CA MET A 98 1.10 4.44 9.05
C MET A 98 0.81 4.48 7.55
N VAL A 99 -0.26 3.80 7.13
CA VAL A 99 -0.71 3.73 5.72
C VAL A 99 -2.19 4.04 5.58
N LYS A 100 -2.65 4.38 4.38
CA LYS A 100 -4.07 4.68 4.11
C LYS A 100 -4.81 3.43 3.67
N ALA A 101 -5.85 3.07 4.40
CA ALA A 101 -6.75 1.98 4.04
C ALA A 101 -8.20 2.45 4.10
N TYR A 102 -9.10 1.77 3.41
CA TYR A 102 -10.53 1.95 3.68
C TYR A 102 -10.87 1.34 5.04
N ASN A 103 -11.89 1.86 5.73
CA ASN A 103 -12.42 1.25 6.95
C ASN A 103 -13.04 -0.11 6.66
N VAL A 104 -13.32 -0.86 7.72
CA VAL A 104 -13.88 -2.21 7.64
C VAL A 104 -15.21 -2.20 6.86
N GLU A 105 -16.10 -1.25 7.16
CA GLU A 105 -17.41 -1.16 6.54
C GLU A 105 -17.31 -0.96 5.03
N ARG A 106 -16.48 -0.01 4.56
CA ARG A 106 -16.28 0.19 3.12
C ARG A 106 -15.61 -1.00 2.48
N THR A 107 -14.64 -1.61 3.16
CA THR A 107 -13.95 -2.81 2.69
C THR A 107 -14.94 -3.96 2.46
N LEU A 108 -15.89 -4.16 3.38
CA LEU A 108 -16.96 -5.14 3.22
C LEU A 108 -17.87 -4.79 2.03
N CYS A 109 -18.30 -3.53 1.91
CA CYS A 109 -19.10 -3.08 0.76
C CYS A 109 -18.38 -3.23 -0.59
N ASP A 110 -17.05 -3.23 -0.60
CA ASP A 110 -16.25 -3.39 -1.81
C ASP A 110 -16.04 -4.85 -2.23
N ILE A 111 -16.28 -5.82 -1.34
CA ILE A 111 -16.10 -7.26 -1.57
C ILE A 111 -17.42 -7.96 -1.90
N LEU A 112 -18.52 -7.50 -1.31
CA LEU A 112 -19.89 -7.95 -1.62
C LEU A 112 -20.29 -7.56 -3.06
#